data_AF-R7BHB5-F1
#
_entry.id   AF-R7BHB5-F1
#
_cell.length_a   1.000
_cell.length_b   1.000
_cell.length_c   1.000
_cell.angle_alpha   90.00
_cell.angle_beta   90.00
_cell.angle_gamma   90.00
#
_symmetry.space_group_name_H-M   'P 1'
#
loop_
_entity.id
_entity.type
_entity.pdbx_description
1 polymer ?
#
loop_
_entity_poly.entity_id
_entity_poly.type
_entity_poly.pdbx_seq_one_letter_code
_entity_poly.pdbx_strand_id
1 'polypeptide(L)' 'MLHVTLYNVTRNKEVRKIAPESRADYMKERRKKTRNFSVELDKEKFDKLEEKLSEKGITKKKWLNDKVDEEIGD' A
#
# COMPACT_ATOMS: atom_id res chain seq x y z
N MET A 1 18.83 -9.36 -25.55
CA MET A 1 17.62 -10.05 -26.02
C MET A 1 16.51 -9.86 -24.99
N LEU A 2 15.63 -8.88 -25.18
CA LEU A 2 14.46 -8.66 -24.31
C LEU A 2 13.38 -9.67 -24.70
N HIS A 3 13.11 -10.64 -23.83
CA HIS A 3 12.01 -11.60 -24.01
C HIS A 3 10.69 -10.89 -23.69
N VAL A 4 9.95 -10.49 -24.73
CA VAL A 4 8.61 -9.90 -24.58
C VAL A 4 7.59 -11.04 -24.61
N THR A 5 6.92 -11.29 -23.49
CA THR A 5 5.85 -12.29 -23.41
C THR A 5 4.55 -11.69 -23.96
N LEU A 6 4.11 -12.12 -25.15
CA LEU A 6 2.80 -11.77 -25.70
C LEU A 6 1.74 -12.74 -25.17
N TYR A 7 0.69 -12.21 -24.53
CA TYR A 7 -0.50 -12.97 -24.14
C TYR A 7 -1.71 -12.49 -24.94
N ASN A 8 -2.52 -13.42 -25.44
CA ASN A 8 -3.81 -13.11 -26.04
C ASN A 8 -4.83 -12.76 -24.95
N VAL A 9 -5.29 -11.52 -24.93
CA VAL A 9 -6.37 -11.07 -24.04
C VAL A 9 -7.69 -11.26 -24.78
N THR A 10 -8.55 -12.15 -24.29
CA THR A 10 -9.80 -12.59 -24.93
C THR A 10 -10.85 -11.49 -25.17
N ARG A 11 -10.59 -10.23 -24.80
CA ARG A 11 -11.56 -9.13 -24.84
C ARG A 11 -11.10 -7.81 -25.46
N ASN A 12 -9.89 -7.70 -26.00
CA ASN A 12 -9.45 -6.46 -26.67
C ASN A 12 -8.76 -6.75 -28.00
N LYS A 13 -8.99 -5.89 -28.98
CA LYS A 13 -8.56 -6.02 -30.39
C LYS A 13 -7.04 -5.89 -30.60
N GLU A 14 -6.28 -5.59 -29.54
CA GLU A 14 -4.84 -5.34 -29.59
C GLU A 14 -4.09 -5.99 -28.42
N VAL A 15 -2.92 -6.57 -28.71
CA VAL A 15 -2.04 -7.16 -27.70
C VAL A 15 -1.27 -6.04 -26.99
N ARG A 16 -1.57 -5.83 -25.70
CA ARG A 16 -0.79 -4.91 -24.86
C ARG A 16 0.56 -5.54 -24.53
N LYS A 17 1.65 -4.87 -24.92
CA LYS A 17 3.00 -5.21 -24.46
C LYS A 17 3.08 -4.94 -22.96
N ILE A 18 3.19 -6.00 -22.16
CA ILE A 18 3.37 -5.89 -20.71
C ILE A 18 4.86 -5.59 -20.44
N ALA A 19 5.14 -4.70 -19.49
CA ALA A 19 6.51 -4.42 -19.06
C ALA A 19 7.24 -5.72 -18.66
N PRO A 20 8.56 -5.83 -18.88
CA PRO A 20 9.32 -7.03 -18.55
C PRO A 20 9.33 -7.36 -17.05
N GLU A 21 9.04 -6.37 -16.21
CA GLU A 21 8.88 -6.57 -14.78
C GLU A 21 7.55 -7.26 -14.47
N SER A 22 7.65 -8.51 -14.00
CA SER A 22 6.50 -9.28 -13.55
C SER A 22 5.83 -8.58 -12.37
N ARG A 23 4.54 -8.23 -12.51
CA ARG A 23 3.70 -7.76 -11.40
C ARG A 23 3.78 -8.68 -10.17
N ALA A 24 3.94 -9.98 -10.41
CA ALA A 24 4.08 -10.95 -9.33
C ALA A 24 5.35 -10.72 -8.51
N ASP A 25 6.47 -10.38 -9.16
CA ASP A 25 7.73 -10.12 -8.49
C ASP A 25 7.70 -8.79 -7.73
N TYR A 26 7.09 -7.74 -8.28
CA TYR A 26 6.80 -6.51 -7.54
C TYR A 26 5.97 -6.78 -6.27
N MET A 27 4.91 -7.59 -6.38
CA MET A 27 4.09 -7.94 -5.21
C MET A 27 4.83 -8.82 -4.20
N LYS A 28 5.81 -9.65 -4.62
CA LYS A 28 6.66 -10.41 -3.69
C LYS A 28 7.59 -9.47 -2.91
N GLU A 29 8.30 -8.58 -3.59
CA GLU A 29 9.21 -7.62 -2.95
C GLU A 29 8.47 -6.69 -1.99
N ARG A 30 7.27 -6.22 -2.36
CA ARG A 30 6.43 -5.41 -1.47
C ARG A 30 6.09 -6.12 -0.14
N ARG A 31 5.80 -7.43 -0.17
CA ARG A 31 5.49 -8.23 1.03
C ARG A 31 6.72 -8.51 1.92
N LYS A 32 7.92 -8.48 1.34
CA LYS A 32 9.17 -8.57 2.12
C LYS A 32 9.43 -7.28 2.89
N LYS A 33 9.19 -6.13 2.25
CA LYS A 33 9.46 -4.80 2.82
C LYS A 33 8.40 -4.31 3.80
N THR A 34 7.14 -4.67 3.61
CA THR A 34 6.02 -4.12 4.39
C THR A 34 5.10 -5.22 4.91
N ARG A 35 4.68 -5.08 6.16
CA ARG A 35 3.62 -5.89 6.78
C ARG A 35 2.42 -5.00 7.07
N ASN A 36 1.23 -5.60 7.05
CA ASN A 36 -0.02 -4.91 7.34
C ASN A 36 -0.43 -5.15 8.79
N PHE A 37 -0.80 -4.09 9.50
CA PHE A 37 -1.37 -4.14 10.83
C PHE A 37 -2.79 -3.56 10.74
N SER A 38 -3.80 -4.38 11.03
CA SER A 38 -5.20 -3.99 10.95
C SER A 38 -5.89 -4.32 12.27
N VAL A 39 -6.43 -3.28 12.91
CA VAL A 39 -7.14 -3.36 14.19
C VAL A 39 -8.38 -2.49 14.07
N GLU A 40 -9.49 -2.98 14.62
CA GLU A 40 -10.75 -2.25 14.69
C GLU A 40 -10.74 -1.28 15.87
N LEU A 41 -11.30 -0.09 15.67
CA LEU A 41 -11.44 0.95 16.69
C LEU A 41 -12.91 1.27 16.88
N ASP A 42 -13.29 1.64 18.10
CA ASP A 42 -14.62 2.18 18.36
C ASP A 42 -14.89 3.39 17.47
N LYS A 43 -16.11 3.47 16.91
CA LYS A 43 -16.50 4.53 15.97
C LYS A 43 -16.23 5.93 16.53
N GLU A 44 -16.67 6.21 17.75
CA GLU A 44 -16.48 7.53 18.37
C GLU A 44 -14.99 7.89 18.57
N LYS A 45 -14.15 6.89 18.87
CA LYS A 45 -12.70 7.12 19.01
C LYS A 45 -12.07 7.42 17.66
N PHE A 46 -12.50 6.71 16.62
CA PHE A 46 -12.03 6.93 15.26
C PHE A 46 -12.40 8.33 14.76
N ASP A 47 -13.65 8.76 14.96
CA ASP A 47 -14.13 10.06 14.51
C ASP A 47 -13.35 11.21 15.19
N LYS A 48 -13.14 11.11 16.52
CA LYS A 48 -12.33 12.09 17.27
C LYS A 48 -10.86 12.11 16.85
N LEU A 49 -10.30 10.96 16.50
CA LEU A 49 -8.93 10.86 16.00
C LEU A 49 -8.82 11.53 14.62
N GLU A 50 -9.78 11.27 13.73
CA GLU A 50 -9.79 11.84 12.38
C GLU A 50 -9.89 13.37 12.41
N GLU A 51 -10.75 13.93 13.27
CA GLU A 51 -10.86 15.39 13.47
C GLU A 51 -9.52 15.99 13.92
N LYS A 52 -8.90 15.43 14.97
CA LYS A 52 -7.59 15.89 15.47
C LYS A 52 -6.47 15.79 14.44
N LEU A 53 -6.49 14.75 13.60
CA LEU A 53 -5.50 14.56 12.54
C LEU A 53 -5.70 15.56 11.41
N SER A 54 -6.96 15.84 11.06
CA SER A 54 -7.34 16.87 10.08
C SER A 54 -6.88 18.25 10.52
N GLU A 55 -7.16 18.64 11.77
CA GLU A 55 -6.72 19.92 12.35
C GLU A 55 -5.20 20.11 12.30
N LYS A 56 -4.43 19.03 12.54
CA LYS A 56 -2.97 19.06 12.49
C LYS A 56 -2.39 18.92 11.07
N GLY A 57 -3.22 18.61 10.08
CA GLY A 57 -2.76 18.33 8.71
C GLY A 57 -1.90 17.07 8.60
N ILE A 58 -2.06 16.10 9.51
CA ILE A 58 -1.24 14.87 9.55
C ILE A 58 -2.04 13.69 8.99
N THR A 59 -1.40 12.88 8.15
CA THR A 59 -2.04 11.67 7.63
C THR A 59 -2.08 10.55 8.67
N LYS A 60 -3.14 9.72 8.63
CA LYS A 60 -3.29 8.53 9.49
C LYS A 60 -2.05 7.62 9.49
N LYS A 61 -1.41 7.46 8.32
CA LYS A 61 -0.18 6.69 8.17
C LYS A 61 0.99 7.31 8.95
N LYS A 62 1.20 8.62 8.79
CA LYS A 62 2.27 9.33 9.49
C LYS A 62 2.06 9.26 11.00
N TRP A 63 0.85 9.57 11.46
CA TRP A 63 0.51 9.49 12.89
C TRP A 63 0.75 8.10 13.48
N LEU A 64 0.36 7.03 12.77
CA LEU A 64 0.59 5.68 13.26
C LEU A 64 2.09 5.34 13.31
N ASN A 65 2.85 5.72 12.29
CA ASN A 65 4.30 5.54 12.30
C ASN A 65 4.96 6.29 13.46
N ASP A 66 4.65 7.57 13.64
CA ASP A 66 5.20 8.38 14.73
C ASP A 66 4.91 7.73 16.11
N LYS A 67 3.71 7.16 16.29
CA LYS A 67 3.35 6.42 17.52
C LYS A 67 4.04 5.08 17.69
N VAL A 68 4.34 4.38 16.59
CA VAL A 68 5.11 3.15 16.64
C VAL A 68 6.57 3.46 16.96
N ASP A 69 7.15 4.49 16.33
CA ASP A 69 8.52 4.96 16.56
C ASP A 69 8.71 5.37 18.04
N GLU A 70 7.74 6.11 18.62
CA GLU A 70 7.70 6.42 20.05
C GLU A 70 7.73 5.17 20.96
N GLU A 71 7.02 4.09 20.60
CA GLU A 71 6.90 2.88 21.42
C GLU A 71 8.14 1.97 21.32
N ILE A 72 8.77 1.92 20.14
CA ILE A 72 10.01 1.15 19.93
C ILE A 72 11.26 1.91 20.39
N GLY A 73 11.15 3.22 20.63
CA GLY A 73 12.24 4.07 21.11
C GLY A 73 13.21 4.53 20.02
N ASP A 74 12.75 4.59 18.77
CA ASP A 74 13.50 5.11 17.60
C ASP A 74 13.18 6.59 17.31
#